data_AF-A0A662J7L6-F1
#
_entry.id   AF-A0A662J7L6-F1
#
_cell.length_a   1.000
_cell.length_b   1.000
_cell.length_c   1.000
_cell.angle_alpha   90.00
_cell.angle_beta   90.00
_cell.angle_gamma   90.00
#
_symmetry.space_group_name_H-M   'P 1'
#
loop_
_entity.id
_entity.type
_entity.pdbx_description
1 polymer ?
#
loop_
_entity_poly.entity_id
_entity_poly.type
_entity_poly.pdbx_seq_one_letter_code
_entity_poly.pdbx_strand_id
1 'polypeptide(L)' 'MDAAKTLLKDYRELLDVASKLRERDQAVFERVESAAVEIAAALTMMRARALLDPSEEREVEEALTPS' A
#
# COMPACT_ATOMS: atom_id res chain seq x y z
N MET A 1 -1.82 -13.00 13.03
CA MET A 1 -1.14 -12.03 12.14
C MET A 1 -2.16 -10.97 11.81
N ASP A 2 -1.76 -9.72 11.98
CA ASP A 2 -2.59 -8.57 11.68
C ASP A 2 -2.49 -8.29 10.17
N ALA A 3 -3.60 -8.53 9.47
CA ALA A 3 -3.65 -8.47 8.01
C ALA A 3 -3.43 -7.03 7.52
N ALA A 4 -3.95 -6.03 8.23
CA ALA A 4 -3.79 -4.63 7.88
C ALA A 4 -2.33 -4.20 7.98
N LYS A 5 -1.64 -4.55 9.08
CA LYS A 5 -0.21 -4.26 9.26
C LYS A 5 0.66 -4.94 8.20
N THR A 6 0.31 -6.16 7.81
CA THR A 6 1.04 -6.89 6.76
C THR A 6 0.88 -6.19 5.40
N LEU A 7 -0.35 -5.88 5.02
CA LEU A 7 -0.63 -5.16 3.78
C LEU A 7 0.02 -3.76 3.75
N LEU A 8 0.00 -3.03 4.87
CA LEU A 8 0.64 -1.72 4.98
C LEU A 8 2.16 -1.80 4.79
N LYS A 9 2.80 -2.83 5.36
CA LYS A 9 4.21 -3.10 5.18
C LYS A 9 4.52 -3.39 3.70
N ASP A 10 3.78 -4.31 3.09
CA ASP A 10 3.99 -4.71 1.70
C ASP A 10 3.78 -3.52 0.74
N TYR A 11 2.77 -2.69 0.99
CA TYR A 11 2.55 -1.45 0.25
C TYR A 11 3.78 -0.52 0.28
N ARG A 12 4.34 -0.26 1.47
CA ARG A 12 5.51 0.60 1.64
C ARG A 12 6.75 0.02 0.94
N GLU A 13 6.96 -1.29 1.05
CA GLU A 13 8.07 -1.97 0.37
C GLU A 13 7.93 -1.91 -1.16
N LEU A 14 6.72 -2.08 -1.70
CA LEU A 14 6.49 -1.95 -3.14
C LEU A 14 6.74 -0.53 -3.64
N LEU A 15 6.36 0.52 -2.90
CA LEU A 15 6.65 1.90 -3.27
C LEU A 15 8.16 2.18 -3.30
N ASP A 16 8.91 1.70 -2.31
CA ASP A 16 10.37 1.81 -2.29
C ASP A 16 11.01 1.07 -3.47
N VAL A 17 10.55 -0.14 -3.79
CA VAL A 17 11.00 -0.90 -4.97
C VAL A 17 10.64 -0.18 -6.27
N ALA A 18 9.42 0.34 -6.41
CA ALA A 18 8.99 1.08 -7.60
C ALA A 18 9.87 2.32 -7.83
N SER A 19 10.23 3.05 -6.77
CA SER A 19 11.11 4.23 -6.87
C SER A 19 12.48 3.89 -7.48
N LYS A 20 13.01 2.70 -7.17
CA LYS A 20 14.31 2.20 -7.68
C LYS A 20 14.23 1.68 -9.11
N LEU A 21 13.03 1.31 -9.57
CA LEU A 21 12.79 0.74 -10.89
C LEU A 21 12.39 1.78 -11.94
N ARG A 22 11.84 2.93 -11.54
CA ARG A 22 11.33 3.98 -12.42
C ARG A 22 12.30 4.37 -13.54
N GLU A 23 13.61 4.40 -13.27
CA GLU A 23 14.64 4.77 -14.26
C GLU A 23 15.37 3.56 -14.87
N ARG A 24 15.11 2.35 -14.38
CA ARG A 24 15.82 1.12 -14.80
C ARG A 24 15.03 0.28 -15.78
N ASP A 25 13.73 0.10 -15.52
CA ASP A 25 12.84 -0.70 -16.35
C ASP A 25 11.40 -0.24 -16.14
N GLN A 26 10.87 0.46 -17.15
CA GLN A 26 9.51 1.01 -17.13
C GLN A 26 8.44 -0.08 -17.01
N ALA A 27 8.62 -1.22 -17.69
CA ALA A 27 7.62 -2.29 -17.68
C ALA A 27 7.56 -2.95 -16.30
N VAL A 28 8.70 -3.18 -15.65
CA VAL A 28 8.73 -3.73 -14.29
C VAL A 28 8.21 -2.70 -13.28
N PHE A 29 8.57 -1.42 -13.43
CA PHE A 29 8.03 -0.32 -12.61
C PHE A 29 6.48 -0.32 -12.63
N GLU A 30 5.87 -0.34 -13.81
CA GLU A 30 4.40 -0.34 -13.96
C GLU A 30 3.74 -1.55 -13.27
N ARG A 31 4.37 -2.73 -13.32
CA ARG A 31 3.86 -3.92 -12.63
C ARG A 31 3.93 -3.79 -11.10
N VAL A 32 5.02 -3.25 -10.58
CA VAL A 32 5.20 -3.04 -9.13
C VAL A 32 4.25 -1.94 -8.63
N GLU A 33 4.12 -0.84 -9.38
CA GLU A 33 3.17 0.23 -9.06
C GLU A 33 1.72 -0.28 -9.06
N SER A 34 1.33 -1.07 -10.07
CA SER A 34 0.00 -1.69 -10.11
C SER A 34 -0.25 -2.60 -8.91
N ALA A 35 0.73 -3.37 -8.45
CA ALA A 35 0.60 -4.18 -7.25
C ALA A 35 0.40 -3.32 -5.99
N ALA A 36 1.12 -2.21 -5.86
CA ALA A 36 0.95 -1.27 -4.75
C ALA A 36 -0.46 -0.67 -4.74
N VAL A 37 -1.03 -0.34 -5.92
CA VAL A 37 -2.40 0.16 -6.07
C VAL A 37 -3.44 -0.86 -5.60
N GLU A 38 -3.29 -2.14 -5.94
CA GLU A 38 -4.21 -3.19 -5.49
C GLU A 38 -4.18 -3.37 -3.97
N ILE A 39 -3.00 -3.26 -3.35
CA ILE A 39 -2.88 -3.29 -1.88
C ILE A 39 -3.55 -2.07 -1.24
N ALA A 40 -3.33 -0.87 -1.80
CA ALA A 40 -4.00 0.34 -1.33
C ALA A 40 -5.53 0.25 -1.43
N ALA A 41 -6.05 -0.37 -2.50
CA ALA A 41 -7.47 -0.65 -2.67
C ALA A 41 -7.99 -1.62 -1.59
N ALA A 42 -7.26 -2.69 -1.30
CA ALA A 42 -7.62 -3.64 -0.24
C ALA A 42 -7.68 -2.96 1.14
N LEU A 43 -6.67 -2.14 1.49
CA LEU A 43 -6.64 -1.37 2.74
C LEU A 43 -7.82 -0.38 2.82
N THR A 44 -8.14 0.30 1.71
CA THR A 44 -9.31 1.19 1.62
C THR A 44 -10.62 0.43 1.84
N MET A 45 -10.75 -0.78 1.28
CA MET A 45 -11.91 -1.64 1.49
C MET A 45 -12.02 -2.12 2.93
N MET A 46 -10.91 -2.47 3.58
CA MET A 46 -10.89 -2.85 5.00
C MET A 46 -11.39 -1.72 5.88
N ARG A 47 -10.91 -0.49 5.65
CA ARG A 47 -11.39 0.72 6.34
C ARG A 47 -12.88 0.95 6.10
N ALA A 48 -13.32 0.93 4.83
CA ALA A 48 -14.73 1.16 4.47
C ALA A 48 -15.70 0.12 5.07
N ARG A 49 -15.18 -1.08 5.40
CA ARG A 49 -15.96 -2.18 6.01
C ARG A 49 -15.79 -2.27 7.53
N ALA A 50 -15.12 -1.30 8.16
CA ALA A 50 -14.82 -1.30 9.60
C ALA A 50 -14.13 -2.60 10.06
N LEU A 51 -13.20 -3.12 9.24
CA LEU A 51 -12.39 -4.29 9.57
C LEU A 51 -11.08 -3.92 10.28
N LEU A 52 -10.85 -2.63 10.51
CA LEU A 52 -9.66 -2.07 11.11
C LEU A 52 -9.97 -1.59 12.53
N ASP A 53 -9.03 -1.75 13.45
CA ASP A 53 -9.08 -1.07 14.74
C ASP A 53 -8.70 0.43 14.61
N PRO A 54 -8.98 1.27 15.61
CA PRO A 54 -8.69 2.71 15.52
C PRO A 54 -7.21 3.06 15.30
N SER A 55 -6.27 2.18 15.66
CA SER A 55 -4.85 2.38 15.41
C SER A 55 -4.48 2.05 13.96
N GLU A 56 -5.01 0.96 13.43
CA GLU A 56 -4.85 0.53 12.04
C GLU A 56 -5.48 1.54 11.07
N GLU A 57 -6.66 2.10 11.39
CA GLU A 57 -7.29 3.13 10.57
C GLU A 57 -6.40 4.35 10.37
N ARG A 58 -5.77 4.84 11.45
CA ARG A 58 -4.83 5.98 11.38
C ARG A 58 -3.61 5.65 10.55
N GLU A 59 -2.99 4.49 10.77
CA GLU A 59 -1.82 4.08 10.00
C GLU A 59 -2.12 3.97 8.50
N VAL A 60 -3.30 3.46 8.14
CA VAL A 60 -3.77 3.38 6.75
C VAL A 60 -4.07 4.76 6.19
N GLU A 61 -4.72 5.65 6.95
CA GLU A 61 -5.00 7.02 6.54
C GLU A 61 -3.70 7.80 6.26
N GLU A 62 -2.74 7.74 7.16
CA GLU A 62 -1.43 8.39 7.01
C GLU A 62 -0.67 7.86 5.79
N ALA A 63 -0.75 6.56 5.50
CA ALA A 63 -0.04 5.96 4.37
C ALA A 63 -0.69 6.23 3.00
N LEU A 64 -2.00 6.45 2.96
CA LEU A 64 -2.76 6.63 1.71
C LEU A 64 -3.06 8.09 1.38
N THR A 65 -2.79 9.03 2.28
CA THR A 65 -2.99 10.46 2.04
C THR A 65 -1.71 11.06 1.44
N PRO A 66 -1.75 11.67 0.23
CA PRO A 66 -0.58 12.31 -0.35
C PRO A 66 -0.10 13.45 0.57
N SER A 67 1.19 13.47 0.87
CA SER A 67 1.89 14.60 1.50
C SER A 67 2.11 15.73 0.50
#